data_AF-A0A519GPF1-F1
#
_entry.id   AF-A0A519GPF1-F1
#
_cell.length_a   1.000
_cell.length_b   1.000
_cell.length_c   1.000
_cell.angle_alpha   90.00
_cell.angle_beta   90.00
_cell.angle_gamma   90.00
#
_symmetry.space_group_name_H-M   'P 1'
#
loop_
_entity.id
_entity.type
_entity.pdbx_description
1 polymer ?
#
loop_
_entity_poly.entity_id
_entity_poly.type
_entity_poly.pdbx_seq_one_letter_code
_entity_poly.pdbx_strand_id
1 'polypeptide(L)'
;SSMGGAQAAGVDPEPWRAFGDLLGEAYQAADDIRDVVGDPRVLGKPVGRDVALLRPSAAAQLGLQGAVTYFDDLVAKAIEAIPDCPGAAGLRALVEGESERLVPRASLEASLRAAA
;
A
#
# COMPACT_ATOMS: atom_id res chain seq x y z
N SER A 1 -10.01 4.52 6.60
CA SER A 1 -11.31 3.89 6.88
C SER A 1 -12.32 4.12 5.77
N SER A 2 -12.35 3.20 4.81
CA SER A 2 -13.31 3.06 3.71
C SER A 2 -14.73 2.71 4.18
N MET A 3 -14.92 2.35 5.46
CA MET A 3 -16.21 2.07 6.09
C MET A 3 -17.17 3.28 6.12
N GLY A 4 -16.66 4.52 6.02
CA GLY A 4 -17.50 5.72 6.02
C GLY A 4 -18.33 5.94 4.76
N GLY A 5 -17.96 5.32 3.62
CA GLY A 5 -18.64 5.51 2.33
C GLY A 5 -19.82 4.55 2.11
N ALA A 6 -19.68 3.29 2.53
CA ALA A 6 -20.69 2.25 2.27
C ALA A 6 -21.98 2.44 3.09
N GLN A 7 -21.88 2.99 4.30
CA GLN A 7 -23.03 3.17 5.18
C GLN A 7 -24.00 4.28 4.71
N ALA A 8 -23.58 5.16 3.80
CA ALA A 8 -24.42 6.19 3.22
C ALA A 8 -25.32 5.71 2.06
N ALA A 9 -25.05 4.52 1.49
CA ALA A 9 -25.71 4.03 0.28
C ALA A 9 -26.79 2.96 0.51
N GLY A 10 -26.99 2.48 1.75
CA GLY A 10 -27.99 1.45 2.06
C GLY A 10 -27.69 0.08 1.43
N VAL A 11 -26.44 -0.17 1.04
CA VAL A 11 -25.99 -1.43 0.44
C VAL A 11 -25.40 -2.32 1.53
N ASP A 12 -25.62 -3.63 1.42
CA ASP A 12 -24.99 -4.62 2.30
C ASP A 12 -23.47 -4.39 2.35
N PRO A 13 -22.87 -4.15 3.53
CA PRO A 13 -21.44 -3.93 3.64
C PRO A 13 -20.62 -5.22 3.48
N GLU A 14 -21.25 -6.40 3.53
CA GLU A 14 -20.55 -7.68 3.49
C GLU A 14 -19.70 -7.88 2.21
N PRO A 15 -20.20 -7.62 0.98
CA PRO A 15 -19.41 -7.73 -0.24
C PRO A 15 -18.25 -6.72 -0.33
N TRP A 16 -18.31 -5.63 0.44
CA TRP A 16 -17.30 -4.57 0.43
C TRP A 16 -16.26 -4.69 1.54
N ARG A 17 -16.48 -5.60 2.50
CA ARG A 17 -15.60 -5.80 3.65
C ARG A 17 -14.19 -6.17 3.21
N ALA A 18 -14.05 -7.16 2.34
CA ALA A 18 -12.75 -7.61 1.83
C ALA A 18 -11.99 -6.48 1.13
N PHE A 19 -12.68 -5.71 0.28
CA PHE A 19 -12.11 -4.51 -0.34
C PHE A 19 -11.64 -3.49 0.71
N GLY A 20 -12.47 -3.21 1.71
CA GLY A 20 -12.16 -2.25 2.75
C GLY A 20 -10.93 -2.63 3.60
N ASP A 21 -10.83 -3.90 3.97
CA ASP A 21 -9.74 -4.45 4.77
C ASP A 21 -8.42 -4.44 3.98
N LEU A 22 -8.43 -4.94 2.74
CA LEU A 22 -7.26 -4.96 1.85
C LEU A 22 -6.77 -3.55 1.53
N LEU A 23 -7.68 -2.62 1.23
CA LEU A 23 -7.33 -1.24 0.98
C LEU A 23 -6.73 -0.59 2.24
N GLY A 24 -7.31 -0.83 3.41
CA GLY A 24 -6.78 -0.33 4.69
C GLY A 24 -5.39 -0.87 5.02
N GLU A 25 -5.10 -2.12 4.66
CA GLU A 25 -3.78 -2.71 4.79
C GLU A 25 -2.79 -2.12 3.78
N ALA A 26 -3.20 -1.92 2.52
CA ALA A 26 -2.38 -1.26 1.51
C ALA A 26 -1.95 0.15 1.95
N TYR A 27 -2.86 0.92 2.57
CA TYR A 27 -2.53 2.24 3.12
C TYR A 27 -1.46 2.17 4.22
N GLN A 28 -1.49 1.16 5.09
CA GLN A 28 -0.48 0.98 6.13
C GLN A 28 0.88 0.60 5.53
N ALA A 29 0.89 -0.32 4.55
CA ALA A 29 2.10 -0.68 3.84
C ALA A 29 2.72 0.52 3.10
N ALA A 30 1.89 1.38 2.48
CA ALA A 30 2.36 2.61 1.85
C ALA A 30 3.00 3.58 2.85
N ASP A 31 2.42 3.73 4.04
CA ASP A 31 2.97 4.58 5.12
C ASP A 31 4.33 4.06 5.59
N ASP A 32 4.44 2.75 5.84
CA ASP A 32 5.69 2.08 6.20
C ASP A 32 6.79 2.29 5.15
N ILE A 33 6.44 2.17 3.85
CA ILE A 33 7.38 2.42 2.74
C ILE A 33 7.85 3.87 2.73
N ARG A 34 6.93 4.83 2.93
CA ARG A 34 7.25 6.27 2.95
C ARG A 34 8.16 6.64 4.11
N ASP A 35 7.91 6.06 5.29
CA ASP A 35 8.76 6.26 6.46
C ASP A 35 10.19 5.76 6.22
N VAL A 36 10.32 4.60 5.57
CA VAL A 36 11.63 4.02 5.21
C VAL A 36 12.34 4.84 4.13
N VAL A 37 11.64 5.27 3.09
CA VAL A 37 12.20 6.11 2.02
C VAL A 37 12.55 7.51 2.54
N GLY A 38 11.80 8.03 3.51
CA GLY A 38 12.02 9.33 4.12
C GLY A 38 13.18 9.35 5.12
N ASP A 39 13.65 8.21 5.63
CA ASP A 39 14.76 8.14 6.59
C ASP A 39 16.13 8.13 5.88
N PRO A 40 16.93 9.21 5.99
CA PRO A 40 18.25 9.27 5.37
C PRO A 40 19.22 8.19 5.86
N ARG A 41 18.99 7.64 7.05
CA ARG A 41 19.82 6.57 7.64
C ARG A 41 19.58 5.23 6.96
N VAL A 42 18.40 5.04 6.36
CA VAL A 42 18.04 3.82 5.62
C VAL A 42 18.47 3.92 4.16
N LEU A 43 18.41 5.11 3.56
CA LEU A 43 18.90 5.40 2.21
C LEU A 43 20.42 5.21 2.03
N GLY A 44 21.21 5.34 3.11
CA GLY A 44 22.68 5.32 3.06
C GLY A 44 23.35 4.01 3.51
N LYS A 45 22.60 2.97 3.86
CA LYS A 45 23.15 1.66 4.26
C LYS A 45 22.48 0.56 3.44
N PRO A 46 23.22 -0.49 3.01
CA PRO A 46 22.59 -1.66 2.41
C PRO A 46 21.58 -2.22 3.42
N VAL A 47 20.32 -2.28 3.00
CA VAL A 47 19.16 -2.68 3.80
C VAL A 47 19.31 -4.16 4.12
N GLY A 48 20.09 -4.46 5.16
CA GLY A 48 20.47 -5.83 5.47
C GLY A 48 21.28 -6.02 6.75
N ARG A 49 21.47 -4.99 7.60
CA ARG A 49 22.24 -5.21 8.84
C ARG A 49 21.76 -4.60 10.15
N ASP A 50 20.89 -3.60 10.18
CA ASP A 50 20.46 -3.01 11.46
C ASP A 50 18.93 -2.93 11.56
N VAL A 51 18.25 -4.08 11.62
CA VAL A 51 16.84 -4.17 12.00
C VAL A 51 16.75 -4.07 13.52
N ALA A 52 16.67 -2.84 14.02
CA ALA A 52 16.34 -2.55 15.42
C ALA A 52 15.49 -1.27 15.51
N LEU A 53 14.31 -1.29 14.90
CA LEU A 53 13.24 -0.36 15.25
C LEU A 53 11.99 -1.16 15.62
N LEU A 54 11.48 -0.86 16.82
CA LEU A 54 10.50 -1.62 17.59
C LEU A 54 9.05 -1.53 17.06
N ARG A 55 8.86 -1.51 15.73
CA ARG A 55 7.55 -1.75 15.10
C ARG A 55 7.69 -2.83 14.03
N PRO A 56 6.90 -3.91 14.06
CA PRO A 56 6.81 -4.83 12.94
C PRO A 56 6.12 -4.12 11.77
N SER A 57 6.88 -3.45 10.91
CA SER A 57 6.42 -2.91 9.63
C SER A 57 6.75 -3.89 8.50
N ALA A 58 5.94 -3.88 7.42
CA ALA A 58 6.19 -4.74 6.26
C ALA A 58 7.59 -4.47 5.66
N ALA A 59 8.01 -3.20 5.65
CA ALA A 59 9.34 -2.78 5.19
C ALA A 59 10.48 -3.25 6.10
N ALA A 60 10.28 -3.36 7.42
CA ALA A 60 11.29 -3.89 8.33
C ALA A 60 11.50 -5.41 8.17
N GLN A 61 10.44 -6.14 7.78
CA GLN A 61 10.50 -7.60 7.60
C GLN A 61 10.94 -8.02 6.20
N LEU A 62 10.48 -7.32 5.16
CA LEU A 62 10.66 -7.70 3.75
C LEU A 62 11.73 -6.87 3.03
N GLY A 63 12.25 -5.81 3.66
CA GLY A 63 13.05 -4.78 3.00
C GLY A 63 12.21 -3.88 2.08
N LEU A 64 12.81 -2.80 1.56
CA LEU A 64 12.10 -1.82 0.73
C LEU A 64 11.46 -2.47 -0.51
N GLN A 65 12.22 -3.27 -1.26
CA GLN A 65 11.70 -3.93 -2.45
C GLN A 65 10.57 -4.91 -2.12
N GLY A 66 10.69 -5.66 -1.03
CA GLY A 66 9.67 -6.63 -0.63
C GLY A 66 8.39 -5.96 -0.12
N ALA A 67 8.50 -4.83 0.59
CA ALA A 67 7.33 -4.03 0.99
C ALA A 67 6.60 -3.41 -0.20
N VAL A 68 7.33 -2.95 -1.23
CA VAL A 68 6.72 -2.46 -2.47
C VAL A 68 5.95 -3.59 -3.18
N THR A 69 6.55 -4.77 -3.32
CA THR A 69 5.86 -5.94 -3.89
C THR A 69 4.62 -6.32 -3.07
N TYR A 70 4.71 -6.25 -1.73
CA TYR A 70 3.58 -6.52 -0.85
C TYR A 70 2.45 -5.51 -1.01
N PHE A 71 2.79 -4.22 -1.11
CA PHE A 71 1.83 -3.15 -1.39
C PHE A 71 1.11 -3.36 -2.73
N ASP A 72 1.86 -3.67 -3.80
CA ASP A 72 1.29 -3.92 -5.13
C ASP A 72 0.31 -5.13 -5.10
N ASP A 73 0.64 -6.20 -4.37
CA ASP A 73 -0.22 -7.36 -4.18
C ASP A 73 -1.52 -7.03 -3.40
N LEU A 74 -1.43 -6.22 -2.34
CA LEU A 74 -2.60 -5.76 -1.59
C LEU A 74 -3.53 -4.90 -2.46
N VAL A 75 -2.97 -4.00 -3.27
CA VAL A 75 -3.75 -3.17 -4.20
C VAL A 75 -4.46 -4.04 -5.24
N ALA A 76 -3.76 -5.01 -5.83
CA ALA A 76 -4.36 -5.93 -6.79
C ALA A 76 -5.52 -6.73 -6.17
N LYS A 77 -5.31 -7.29 -4.98
CA LYS A 77 -6.36 -8.00 -4.23
C LYS A 77 -7.54 -7.08 -3.89
N ALA A 78 -7.28 -5.83 -3.50
CA ALA A 78 -8.34 -4.87 -3.23
C ALA A 78 -9.18 -4.61 -4.48
N ILE A 79 -8.53 -4.38 -5.62
CA ILE A 79 -9.20 -4.20 -6.92
C ILE A 79 -10.07 -5.41 -7.24
N GLU A 80 -9.54 -6.63 -7.10
CA GLU A 80 -10.29 -7.88 -7.33
C GLU A 80 -11.49 -8.03 -6.39
N ALA A 81 -11.36 -7.60 -5.13
CA ALA A 81 -12.42 -7.65 -4.13
C ALA A 81 -13.55 -6.63 -4.34
N ILE A 82 -13.45 -5.71 -5.31
CA ILE A 82 -14.54 -4.79 -5.65
C ILE A 82 -15.69 -5.58 -6.29
N PRO A 83 -16.88 -5.66 -5.66
CA PRO A 83 -18.02 -6.37 -6.21
C PRO A 83 -18.52 -5.71 -7.50
N ASP A 84 -19.12 -6.51 -8.37
CA ASP A 84 -19.73 -6.00 -9.61
C ASP A 84 -20.88 -5.06 -9.29
N CYS A 85 -20.74 -3.79 -9.69
CA CYS A 85 -21.77 -2.77 -9.54
C CYS A 85 -21.63 -1.71 -10.65
N PRO A 86 -22.70 -0.93 -10.92
CA PRO A 86 -22.57 0.26 -11.76
C PRO A 86 -21.51 1.21 -11.17
N GLY A 87 -20.41 1.39 -11.90
CA GLY A 87 -19.28 2.21 -11.46
C GLY A 87 -18.07 1.44 -10.92
N ALA A 88 -18.12 0.10 -10.82
CA ALA A 88 -16.98 -0.71 -10.38
C ALA A 88 -15.71 -0.45 -11.19
N ALA A 89 -15.82 -0.32 -12.53
CA ALA A 89 -14.68 0.03 -13.39
C ALA A 89 -14.06 1.39 -13.04
N GLY A 90 -14.89 2.40 -12.72
CA GLY A 90 -14.41 3.71 -12.27
C GLY A 90 -13.73 3.64 -10.91
N LEU A 91 -14.27 2.85 -9.98
CA LEU A 91 -13.67 2.67 -8.66
C LEU A 91 -12.32 1.92 -8.75
N ARG A 92 -12.21 0.90 -9.59
CA ARG A 92 -10.95 0.18 -9.87
C ARG A 92 -9.88 1.16 -10.37
N ALA A 93 -10.22 1.98 -11.37
CA ALA A 93 -9.30 2.99 -11.91
C ALA A 93 -8.92 4.06 -10.86
N LEU A 94 -9.83 4.45 -9.96
CA LEU A 94 -9.52 5.36 -8.86
C LEU A 94 -8.53 4.75 -7.87
N VAL A 95 -8.70 3.47 -7.52
CA VAL A 95 -7.79 2.74 -6.62
C VAL A 95 -6.40 2.62 -7.24
N GLU A 96 -6.30 2.31 -8.53
CA GLU A 96 -5.04 2.29 -9.29
C GLU A 96 -4.35 3.67 -9.34
N GLY A 97 -5.12 4.73 -9.58
CA GLY A 97 -4.58 6.09 -9.59
C GLY A 97 -4.07 6.53 -8.21
N GLU A 98 -4.80 6.18 -7.15
CA GLU A 98 -4.39 6.47 -5.78
C GLU A 98 -3.17 5.65 -5.36
N SER A 99 -3.03 4.39 -5.79
CA SER A 99 -1.85 3.58 -5.43
C SER A 99 -0.56 4.17 -6.00
N GLU A 100 -0.55 4.62 -7.26
CA GLU A 100 0.61 5.29 -7.87
C GLU A 100 0.92 6.63 -7.18
N ARG A 101 -0.10 7.36 -6.74
CA ARG A 101 0.09 8.59 -5.94
C ARG A 101 0.65 8.27 -4.55
N LEU A 102 0.26 7.15 -3.96
CA LEU A 102 0.69 6.74 -2.62
C LEU A 102 2.15 6.28 -2.61
N VAL A 103 2.51 5.44 -3.56
CA VAL A 103 3.85 4.86 -3.67
C VAL A 103 4.35 5.10 -5.11
N PRO A 104 4.86 6.32 -5.42
CA PRO A 104 5.29 6.64 -6.77
C PRO A 104 6.50 5.79 -7.18
N ARG A 105 6.36 5.02 -8.27
CA ARG A 105 7.42 4.11 -8.73
C ARG A 105 8.73 4.83 -9.04
N ALA A 106 8.63 6.03 -9.61
CA ALA A 106 9.78 6.88 -9.91
C ALA A 106 10.57 7.25 -8.64
N SER A 107 9.89 7.50 -7.52
CA SER A 107 10.53 7.82 -6.24
C SER A 107 11.26 6.59 -5.68
N LEU A 108 10.64 5.41 -5.78
CA LEU A 108 11.24 4.16 -5.33
C LEU A 108 12.50 3.80 -6.12
N GLU A 109 12.45 3.91 -7.45
CA GLU A 109 13.61 3.63 -8.29
C GLU A 109 14.80 4.56 -7.97
N ALA A 110 14.53 5.84 -7.69
CA ALA A 110 15.56 6.78 -7.28
C ALA A 110 16.19 6.35 -5.93
N SER A 111 15.37 5.95 -4.97
CA SER A 111 15.85 5.45 -3.66
C SER A 111 16.62 4.13 -3.77
N LEU A 112 16.17 3.19 -4.59
CA LEU A 112 16.86 1.92 -4.82
C LEU A 112 18.21 2.13 -5.54
N ARG A 113 18.28 3.08 -6.49
CA ARG A 113 19.54 3.47 -7.14
C ARG A 113 20.53 4.13 -6.18
N ALA A 114 20.05 4.92 -5.22
CA ALA A 114 20.89 5.57 -4.22
C ALA A 114 21.48 4.59 -3.18
N ALA A 115 20.83 3.45 -2.97
CA ALA A 115 21.22 2.42 -2.02
C ALA A 115 22.14 1.32 -2.61
N ALA A 116 22.39 1.32 -3.93
CA ALA A 116 23.24 0.38 -4.67
C ALA A 116 24.67 0.90 -4.85
#